data_AF-A0A1A8DJQ3-F1
#
_entry.id   AF-A0A1A8DJQ3-F1
#
_cell.length_a   1.000
_cell.length_b   1.000
_cell.length_c   1.000
_cell.angle_alpha   90.00
_cell.angle_beta   90.00
_cell.angle_gamma   90.00
#
_symmetry.space_group_name_H-M   'P 1'
#
loop_
_entity.id
_entity.type
_entity.pdbx_description
1 polymer ?
#
loop_
_entity_poly.entity_id
_entity_poly.type
_entity_poly.pdbx_seq_one_letter_code
_entity_poly.pdbx_strand_id
1 'polypeptide(L)'
;VTIAEVKRRLSPPECLNASLLGGILRRAKSKNGGRCLREKLDRLGLNLPAGRRKAANVTLLTSLVEGEALHLARDFGYTCETEFPSKAVGEHLARQHSEPKETSARKKMVLATKQICKEFQDLLSQDRSPLGSSRPTPILDLDIQRHLTHFSLITHGFGTPAVCAALSTFQTVLSEMLNYLDKTSSGKTSGPNDQQINNSSDKTQLRKAVESQNKDGKSEKTE
;
A
#
# COMPACT_ATOMS: atom_id res chain seq x y z
N VAL A 1 10.36 -9.99 20.88
CA VAL A 1 10.89 -8.62 21.10
C VAL A 1 12.31 -8.72 21.56
N THR A 2 13.24 -8.06 20.90
CA THR A 2 14.67 -8.10 21.25
C THR A 2 15.02 -7.02 22.27
N ILE A 3 16.14 -7.18 22.99
CA ILE A 3 16.65 -6.11 23.87
C ILE A 3 17.00 -4.86 23.05
N ALA A 4 17.54 -5.04 21.84
CA ALA A 4 17.87 -3.94 20.93
C ALA A 4 16.63 -3.12 20.54
N GLU A 5 15.52 -3.80 20.22
CA GLU A 5 14.24 -3.17 19.95
C GLU A 5 13.73 -2.40 21.18
N VAL A 6 13.72 -3.00 22.37
CA VAL A 6 13.29 -2.30 23.59
C VAL A 6 14.14 -1.04 23.82
N LYS A 7 15.46 -1.16 23.73
CA LYS A 7 16.40 -0.03 23.87
C LYS A 7 16.10 1.08 22.85
N ARG A 8 15.83 0.71 21.60
CA ARG A 8 15.46 1.64 20.53
C ARG A 8 14.16 2.38 20.86
N ARG A 9 13.12 1.67 21.31
CA ARG A 9 11.79 2.25 21.62
C ARG A 9 11.78 3.16 22.85
N LEU A 10 12.76 3.01 23.74
CA LEU A 10 12.97 3.90 24.88
C LEU A 10 13.62 5.24 24.49
N SER A 11 14.22 5.32 23.31
CA SER A 11 14.88 6.50 22.75
C SER A 11 14.00 7.18 21.69
N PRO A 12 14.36 8.38 21.22
CA PRO A 12 13.73 8.96 20.05
C PRO A 12 13.77 8.00 18.85
N PRO A 13 12.74 7.98 17.98
CA PRO A 13 11.62 8.93 17.93
C PRO A 13 10.43 8.62 18.86
N GLU A 14 10.31 7.39 19.37
CA GLU A 14 9.08 6.97 20.08
C GLU A 14 9.05 7.39 21.57
N CYS A 15 10.18 7.26 22.26
CA CYS A 15 10.31 7.53 23.70
C CYS A 15 9.20 6.87 24.54
N LEU A 16 8.95 5.58 24.34
CA LEU A 16 7.82 4.89 24.95
C LEU A 16 7.88 4.90 26.49
N ASN A 17 6.69 4.94 27.08
CA ASN A 17 6.51 4.77 28.53
C ASN A 17 6.26 3.31 28.89
N ALA A 18 6.28 3.01 30.21
CA ALA A 18 6.12 1.65 30.72
C ALA A 18 4.78 1.00 30.35
N SER A 19 3.70 1.77 30.23
CA SER A 19 2.38 1.23 29.91
C SER A 19 2.31 0.76 28.46
N LEU A 20 2.77 1.58 27.52
CA LEU A 20 2.82 1.24 26.10
C LEU A 20 3.78 0.07 25.86
N LEU A 21 4.97 0.14 26.46
CA LEU A 21 5.96 -0.94 26.35
C LEU A 21 5.41 -2.25 26.93
N GLY A 22 4.66 -2.20 28.04
CA GLY A 22 3.98 -3.38 28.59
C GLY A 22 3.00 -4.03 27.61
N GLY A 23 2.25 -3.21 26.86
CA GLY A 23 1.33 -3.67 25.82
C GLY A 23 2.04 -4.32 24.64
N ILE A 24 3.11 -3.70 24.13
CA ILE A 24 3.94 -4.24 23.03
C ILE A 24 4.59 -5.57 23.41
N LEU A 25 5.05 -5.69 24.66
CA LEU A 25 5.59 -6.93 25.20
C LEU A 25 4.51 -8.00 25.42
N ARG A 26 3.24 -7.70 25.11
CA ARG A 26 2.08 -8.59 25.28
C ARG A 26 1.98 -9.16 26.69
N ARG A 27 2.37 -8.36 27.69
CA ARG A 27 2.29 -8.75 29.11
C ARG A 27 0.87 -8.53 29.62
N ALA A 28 0.34 -9.53 30.31
CA ALA A 28 -0.92 -9.39 31.03
C ALA A 28 -0.86 -8.22 32.03
N LYS A 29 -1.98 -7.50 32.16
CA LYS A 29 -2.11 -6.41 33.13
C LYS A 29 -2.05 -7.01 34.54
N SER A 30 -1.14 -6.47 35.36
CA SER A 30 -0.94 -6.91 36.75
C SER A 30 -0.81 -5.70 37.66
N LYS A 31 -1.22 -5.87 38.93
CA LYS A 31 -0.93 -4.89 39.98
C LYS A 31 0.59 -4.70 40.05
N ASN A 32 1.06 -3.46 40.05
CA ASN A 32 2.48 -3.10 40.01
C ASN A 32 3.25 -3.48 38.72
N GLY A 33 2.57 -3.84 37.62
CA GLY A 33 3.22 -4.27 36.37
C GLY A 33 4.27 -3.29 35.84
N GLY A 34 4.00 -1.99 35.92
CA GLY A 34 4.95 -0.95 35.52
C GLY A 34 6.21 -0.88 36.41
N ARG A 35 6.08 -1.15 37.73
CA ARG A 35 7.23 -1.19 38.65
C ARG A 35 8.12 -2.39 38.33
N CYS A 36 7.52 -3.58 38.23
CA CYS A 36 8.23 -4.81 37.86
C CYS A 36 8.90 -4.71 36.47
N LEU A 37 8.25 -4.06 35.50
CA LEU A 37 8.87 -3.82 34.19
C LEU A 37 10.12 -2.96 34.31
N ARG A 38 10.08 -1.87 35.08
CA ARG A 38 11.25 -1.01 35.31
C ARG A 38 12.38 -1.78 35.98
N GLU A 39 12.11 -2.54 37.04
CA GLU A 39 13.12 -3.36 37.73
C GLU A 39 13.76 -4.39 36.79
N LYS A 40 12.98 -5.04 35.93
CA LYS A 40 13.51 -5.99 34.93
C LYS A 40 14.37 -5.30 33.87
N LEU A 41 13.98 -4.11 33.41
CA LEU A 41 14.76 -3.34 32.44
C LEU A 41 16.05 -2.81 33.06
N ASP A 42 16.01 -2.38 34.31
CA ASP A 42 17.18 -1.89 35.05
C ASP A 42 18.24 -2.98 35.21
N ARG A 43 17.84 -4.23 35.50
CA ARG A 43 18.74 -5.41 35.50
C ARG A 43 19.38 -5.69 34.13
N LEU A 44 18.77 -5.22 33.04
CA LEU A 44 19.31 -5.31 31.68
C LEU A 44 20.09 -4.05 31.26
N GLY A 45 20.31 -3.11 32.18
CA GLY A 45 20.99 -1.84 31.92
C GLY A 45 20.14 -0.84 31.12
N LEU A 46 18.82 -0.98 31.14
CA LEU A 46 17.88 -0.11 30.42
C LEU A 46 17.09 0.76 31.40
N ASN A 47 17.34 2.08 31.37
CA ASN A 47 16.64 3.02 32.22
C ASN A 47 15.28 3.44 31.62
N LEU A 48 14.20 3.24 32.38
CA LEU A 48 12.85 3.70 32.06
C LEU A 48 12.29 4.54 33.22
N PRO A 49 12.42 5.87 33.18
CA PRO A 49 11.99 6.75 34.26
C PRO A 49 10.46 6.73 34.43
N ALA A 50 10.02 6.87 35.69
CA ALA A 50 8.62 7.07 36.01
C ALA A 50 8.11 8.41 35.46
N GLY A 51 6.84 8.49 35.08
CA GLY A 51 6.22 9.74 34.59
C GLY A 51 6.64 10.17 33.17
N ARG A 52 7.48 9.39 32.47
CA ARG A 52 7.87 9.68 31.07
C ARG A 52 6.65 9.78 30.16
N ARG A 53 6.59 10.86 29.38
CA ARG A 53 5.62 11.03 28.28
C ARG A 53 6.20 10.44 26.99
N LYS A 54 5.31 9.91 26.14
CA LYS A 54 5.65 9.48 24.78
C LYS A 54 5.97 10.71 23.91
N ALA A 55 6.85 10.56 22.93
CA ALA A 55 7.23 11.65 22.03
C ALA A 55 6.53 11.57 20.65
N ALA A 56 6.12 10.36 20.23
CA ALA A 56 5.42 10.15 18.97
C ALA A 56 3.93 9.84 19.15
N ASN A 57 3.17 10.09 18.08
CA ASN A 57 1.79 9.63 17.96
C ASN A 57 1.74 8.10 18.02
N VAL A 58 0.71 7.58 18.69
CA VAL A 58 0.48 6.13 18.73
C VAL A 58 -0.38 5.79 17.53
N THR A 59 0.14 4.92 16.67
CA THR A 59 -0.55 4.40 15.49
C THR A 59 -0.65 2.88 15.60
N LEU A 60 -1.33 2.23 14.65
CA LEU A 60 -1.32 0.77 14.58
C LEU A 60 0.10 0.21 14.39
N LEU A 61 0.99 0.93 13.70
CA LEU A 61 2.38 0.51 13.55
C LEU A 61 3.08 0.39 14.90
N THR A 62 2.76 1.26 15.87
CA THR A 62 3.29 1.19 17.24
C THR A 62 2.99 -0.15 17.91
N SER A 63 1.91 -0.83 17.53
CA SER A 63 1.55 -2.13 18.11
C SER A 63 2.42 -3.28 17.61
N LEU A 64 3.07 -3.11 16.46
CA LEU A 64 3.94 -4.12 15.88
C LEU A 64 5.28 -4.15 16.61
N VAL A 65 5.84 -5.36 16.70
CA VAL A 65 7.27 -5.54 17.01
C VAL A 65 8.05 -5.59 15.69
N GLU A 66 9.35 -5.26 15.71
CA GLU A 66 10.17 -5.25 14.47
C GLU A 66 10.05 -6.55 13.66
N GLY A 67 10.07 -7.71 14.32
CA GLY A 67 9.89 -9.00 13.65
C GLY A 67 8.55 -9.14 12.94
N GLU A 68 7.46 -8.64 13.52
CA GLU A 68 6.13 -8.64 12.90
C GLU A 68 6.06 -7.66 11.74
N ALA A 69 6.60 -6.46 11.91
CA ALA A 69 6.63 -5.44 10.87
C ALA A 69 7.43 -5.89 9.64
N LEU A 70 8.57 -6.55 9.84
CA LEU A 70 9.39 -7.12 8.76
C LEU A 70 8.69 -8.28 8.05
N HIS A 71 8.03 -9.18 8.79
CA HIS A 71 7.23 -10.24 8.17
C HIS A 71 6.05 -9.67 7.39
N LEU A 72 5.32 -8.70 7.95
CA LEU A 72 4.23 -8.02 7.28
C LEU A 72 4.69 -7.34 5.98
N ALA A 73 5.87 -6.72 5.98
CA ALA A 73 6.43 -6.12 4.77
C ALA A 73 6.69 -7.15 3.66
N ARG A 74 7.25 -8.31 4.02
CA ARG A 74 7.48 -9.41 3.08
C ARG A 74 6.16 -9.96 2.54
N ASP A 75 5.21 -10.24 3.42
CA ASP A 75 3.92 -10.83 3.04
C ASP A 75 3.08 -9.84 2.21
N PHE A 76 3.17 -8.54 2.51
CA PHE A 76 2.59 -7.48 1.70
C PHE A 76 3.23 -7.41 0.31
N GLY A 77 4.56 -7.49 0.22
CA GLY A 77 5.27 -7.56 -1.05
C GLY A 77 4.84 -8.74 -1.92
N TYR A 78 4.74 -9.93 -1.31
CA TYR A 78 4.25 -11.14 -1.99
C TYR A 78 2.81 -10.95 -2.49
N THR A 79 1.91 -10.44 -1.65
CA THR A 79 0.51 -10.17 -2.02
C THR A 79 0.43 -9.17 -3.19
N CYS A 80 1.26 -8.14 -3.16
CA CYS A 80 1.38 -7.14 -4.24
C CYS A 80 1.86 -7.75 -5.57
N GLU A 81 2.64 -8.83 -5.53
CA GLU A 81 3.13 -9.52 -6.71
C GLU A 81 2.13 -10.56 -7.25
N THR A 82 1.47 -11.32 -6.37
CA THR A 82 0.61 -12.44 -6.77
C THR A 82 -0.85 -12.08 -6.93
N GLU A 83 -1.39 -11.20 -6.08
CA GLU A 83 -2.83 -10.92 -6.02
C GLU A 83 -3.21 -9.62 -6.71
N PHE A 84 -2.29 -8.65 -6.83
CA PHE A 84 -2.62 -7.36 -7.43
C PHE A 84 -2.87 -7.49 -8.94
N PRO A 85 -4.01 -7.00 -9.47
CA PRO A 85 -4.41 -7.22 -10.87
C PRO A 85 -3.69 -6.28 -11.85
N SER A 86 -2.35 -6.28 -11.86
CA SER A 86 -1.52 -5.32 -12.60
C SER A 86 -1.89 -5.23 -14.09
N LYS A 87 -2.15 -6.38 -14.72
CA LYS A 87 -2.54 -6.45 -16.13
C LYS A 87 -3.89 -5.80 -16.40
N ALA A 88 -4.92 -6.17 -15.65
CA ALA A 88 -6.26 -5.63 -15.85
C ALA A 88 -6.28 -4.10 -15.63
N VAL A 89 -5.58 -3.63 -14.60
CA VAL A 89 -5.42 -2.19 -14.32
C VAL A 89 -4.65 -1.48 -15.43
N GLY A 90 -3.51 -2.03 -15.85
CA GLY A 90 -2.68 -1.44 -16.90
C GLY A 90 -3.40 -1.35 -18.25
N GLU A 91 -4.05 -2.43 -18.68
CA GLU A 91 -4.85 -2.43 -19.92
C GLU A 91 -6.03 -1.44 -19.83
N HIS A 92 -6.70 -1.36 -18.68
CA HIS A 92 -7.79 -0.40 -18.48
C HIS A 92 -7.31 1.05 -18.60
N LEU A 93 -6.19 1.41 -17.95
CA LEU A 93 -5.61 2.74 -18.02
C LEU A 93 -5.11 3.09 -19.43
N ALA A 94 -4.53 2.13 -20.15
CA ALA A 94 -4.06 2.35 -21.51
C ALA A 94 -5.22 2.59 -22.49
N ARG A 95 -6.35 1.89 -22.33
CA ARG A 95 -7.56 2.06 -23.16
C ARG A 95 -8.13 3.47 -23.10
N GLN A 96 -8.15 4.09 -21.91
CA GLN A 96 -8.74 5.42 -21.71
C GLN A 96 -8.01 6.55 -22.46
N HIS A 97 -6.78 6.31 -22.92
CA HIS A 97 -5.95 7.32 -23.58
C HIS A 97 -5.43 6.85 -24.96
N SER A 98 -6.26 6.11 -25.71
CA SER A 98 -5.89 5.42 -26.95
C SER A 98 -6.10 6.25 -28.23
N GLU A 99 -5.80 7.54 -28.19
CA GLU A 99 -5.78 8.41 -29.37
C GLU A 99 -4.58 8.04 -30.29
N PRO A 100 -4.79 7.66 -31.57
CA PRO A 100 -3.70 7.19 -32.43
C PRO A 100 -2.61 8.24 -32.67
N LYS A 101 -2.97 9.52 -32.70
CA LYS A 101 -2.02 10.63 -32.91
C LYS A 101 -1.12 10.88 -31.71
N GLU A 102 -1.55 10.49 -30.51
CA GLU A 102 -0.83 10.76 -29.25
C GLU A 102 -0.14 9.52 -28.68
N THR A 103 -0.33 8.35 -29.31
CA THR A 103 0.18 7.07 -28.79
C THR A 103 1.70 7.08 -28.55
N SER A 104 2.48 7.70 -29.45
CA SER A 104 3.93 7.81 -29.27
C SER A 104 4.32 8.71 -28.08
N ALA A 105 3.66 9.85 -27.94
CA ALA A 105 3.86 10.75 -26.80
C ALA A 105 3.47 10.06 -25.48
N ARG A 106 2.35 9.32 -25.47
CA ARG A 106 1.91 8.55 -24.31
C ARG A 106 2.92 7.49 -23.88
N LYS A 107 3.48 6.71 -24.82
CA LYS A 107 4.54 5.74 -24.52
C LYS A 107 5.75 6.40 -23.87
N LYS A 108 6.20 7.55 -24.39
CA LYS A 108 7.31 8.31 -23.80
C LYS A 108 7.02 8.76 -22.36
N MET A 109 5.81 9.23 -22.08
CA MET A 109 5.41 9.60 -20.71
C MET A 109 5.42 8.40 -19.76
N VAL A 110 4.92 7.24 -20.20
CA VAL A 110 4.92 6.01 -19.39
C VAL A 110 6.35 5.55 -19.10
N LEU A 111 7.23 5.57 -20.09
CA LEU A 111 8.65 5.24 -19.91
C LEU A 111 9.35 6.21 -18.96
N ALA A 112 9.14 7.52 -19.11
CA ALA A 112 9.69 8.52 -18.20
C ALA A 112 9.20 8.30 -16.76
N THR A 113 7.92 7.97 -16.58
CA THR A 113 7.35 7.67 -15.25
C THR A 113 8.01 6.43 -14.65
N LYS A 114 8.17 5.35 -15.41
CA LYS A 114 8.88 4.14 -14.95
C LYS A 114 10.30 4.47 -14.48
N GLN A 115 11.01 5.31 -15.23
CA GLN A 115 12.37 5.71 -14.90
C GLN A 115 12.45 6.46 -13.56
N ILE A 116 11.58 7.45 -13.33
CA ILE A 116 11.52 8.17 -12.06
C ILE A 116 11.14 7.24 -10.89
N CYS A 117 10.19 6.32 -11.09
CA CYS A 117 9.85 5.32 -10.08
C CYS A 117 11.06 4.45 -9.71
N LYS A 118 11.85 4.04 -10.71
CA LYS A 118 13.06 3.24 -10.51
C LYS A 118 14.14 4.01 -9.75
N GLU A 119 14.41 5.26 -10.11
CA GLU A 119 15.38 6.11 -9.41
C GLU A 119 15.02 6.28 -7.92
N PHE A 120 13.73 6.49 -7.63
CA PHE A 120 13.27 6.59 -6.25
C PHE A 120 13.44 5.26 -5.50
N GLN A 121 13.08 4.13 -6.13
CA GLN A 121 13.26 2.81 -5.53
C GLN A 121 14.74 2.48 -5.29
N ASP A 122 15.62 2.84 -6.23
CA ASP A 122 17.07 2.63 -6.12
C ASP A 122 17.65 3.45 -4.94
N LEU A 123 17.15 4.67 -4.69
CA LEU A 123 17.50 5.45 -3.49
C LEU A 123 17.02 4.75 -2.20
N LEU A 124 15.78 4.27 -2.16
CA LEU A 124 15.24 3.56 -0.99
C LEU A 124 16.01 2.26 -0.68
N SER A 125 16.50 1.56 -1.70
CA SER A 125 17.32 0.34 -1.54
C SER A 125 18.67 0.58 -0.84
N GLN A 126 19.12 1.85 -0.83
CA GLN A 126 20.35 2.28 -0.18
C GLN A 126 20.15 2.67 1.27
N ASP A 127 18.92 2.62 1.81
CA ASP A 127 18.66 2.88 3.23
C ASP A 127 19.48 1.92 4.10
N ARG A 128 20.31 2.48 5.00
CA ARG A 128 21.10 1.77 6.01
C ARG A 128 20.62 2.13 7.42
N SER A 129 19.30 2.16 7.61
CA SER A 129 18.69 2.37 8.92
C SER A 129 19.03 1.23 9.90
N PRO A 130 19.45 1.54 11.14
CA PRO A 130 19.74 0.53 12.15
C PRO A 130 18.43 -0.06 12.70
N LEU A 131 18.08 -1.26 12.24
CA LEU A 131 16.91 -2.01 12.70
C LEU A 131 17.35 -3.25 13.48
N GLY A 132 16.66 -3.56 14.57
CA GLY A 132 17.07 -4.64 15.47
C GLY A 132 18.52 -4.51 15.92
N SER A 133 19.28 -5.58 15.72
CA SER A 133 20.71 -5.64 16.08
C SER A 133 21.64 -5.15 14.97
N SER A 134 21.13 -4.82 13.77
CA SER A 134 21.98 -4.38 12.66
C SER A 134 22.45 -2.94 12.88
N ARG A 135 23.71 -2.68 12.53
CA ARG A 135 24.33 -1.34 12.60
C ARG A 135 25.15 -1.10 11.33
N PRO A 136 24.51 -1.03 10.16
CA PRO A 136 25.23 -0.80 8.91
C PRO A 136 25.82 0.62 8.85
N THR A 137 26.93 0.77 8.15
CA THR A 137 27.52 2.08 7.86
C THR A 137 26.64 2.83 6.84
N PRO A 138 26.24 4.08 7.12
CA PRO A 138 25.55 4.92 6.14
C PRO A 138 26.34 5.05 4.83
N ILE A 139 25.63 4.94 3.70
CA ILE A 139 26.19 5.17 2.36
C ILE A 139 25.56 6.37 1.65
N LEU A 140 24.37 6.77 2.11
CA LEU A 140 23.68 7.98 1.67
C LEU A 140 24.20 9.19 2.43
N ASP A 141 23.95 10.38 1.87
CA ASP A 141 24.13 11.64 2.58
C ASP A 141 23.43 11.59 3.94
N LEU A 142 24.13 12.07 4.98
CA LEU A 142 23.67 11.94 6.36
C LEU A 142 22.31 12.60 6.59
N ASP A 143 22.00 13.67 5.87
CA ASP A 143 20.69 14.34 5.96
C ASP A 143 19.57 13.43 5.45
N ILE A 144 19.73 12.81 4.27
CA ILE A 144 18.76 11.86 3.73
C ILE A 144 18.66 10.61 4.59
N GLN A 145 19.80 10.03 5.00
CA GLN A 145 19.83 8.85 5.87
C GLN A 145 19.11 9.12 7.20
N ARG A 146 19.22 10.32 7.77
CA ARG A 146 18.52 10.69 9.01
C ARG A 146 16.99 10.63 8.83
N HIS A 147 16.47 11.16 7.72
CA HIS A 147 15.03 11.14 7.43
C HIS A 147 14.53 9.70 7.19
N LEU A 148 15.26 8.91 6.40
CA LEU A 148 14.95 7.50 6.18
C LEU A 148 15.01 6.69 7.48
N THR A 149 16.01 6.97 8.33
CA THR A 149 16.12 6.36 9.66
C THR A 149 14.92 6.67 10.52
N HIS A 150 14.49 7.92 10.58
CA HIS A 150 13.27 8.27 11.32
C HIS A 150 12.05 7.48 10.83
N PHE A 151 11.87 7.38 9.51
CA PHE A 151 10.78 6.61 8.90
C PHE A 151 10.88 5.10 9.20
N SER A 152 12.06 4.51 9.05
CA SER A 152 12.32 3.09 9.35
C SER A 152 12.10 2.77 10.83
N LEU A 153 12.49 3.66 11.75
CA LEU A 153 12.27 3.48 13.18
C LEU A 153 10.79 3.54 13.56
N ILE A 154 10.04 4.54 13.06
CA ILE A 154 8.62 4.71 13.40
C ILE A 154 7.72 3.65 12.76
N THR A 155 8.13 3.09 11.63
CA THR A 155 7.43 1.98 10.94
C THR A 155 7.94 0.60 11.34
N HIS A 156 8.98 0.54 12.19
CA HIS A 156 9.59 -0.70 12.66
C HIS A 156 10.15 -1.57 11.52
N GLY A 157 10.61 -0.93 10.45
CA GLY A 157 11.17 -1.59 9.28
C GLY A 157 10.14 -2.00 8.21
N PHE A 158 8.84 -1.79 8.45
CA PHE A 158 7.81 -2.06 7.45
C PHE A 158 7.80 -1.06 6.30
N GLY A 159 8.00 0.23 6.60
CA GLY A 159 7.67 1.34 5.71
C GLY A 159 8.41 1.31 4.38
N THR A 160 9.75 1.30 4.42
CA THR A 160 10.58 1.36 3.21
C THR A 160 10.31 0.16 2.27
N PRO A 161 10.31 -1.10 2.77
CA PRO A 161 9.90 -2.25 1.94
C PRO A 161 8.48 -2.14 1.37
N ALA A 162 7.51 -1.64 2.13
CA ALA A 162 6.14 -1.49 1.66
C ALA A 162 6.03 -0.47 0.52
N VAL A 163 6.73 0.66 0.62
CA VAL A 163 6.82 1.65 -0.48
C VAL A 163 7.49 1.03 -1.70
N CYS A 164 8.60 0.30 -1.53
CA CYS A 164 9.26 -0.41 -2.63
C CYS A 164 8.32 -1.44 -3.30
N ALA A 165 7.56 -2.20 -2.52
CA ALA A 165 6.58 -3.16 -3.06
C ALA A 165 5.50 -2.45 -3.90
N ALA A 166 4.93 -1.36 -3.38
CA ALA A 166 3.94 -0.57 -4.11
C ALA A 166 4.51 0.02 -5.42
N LEU A 167 5.75 0.52 -5.39
CA LEU A 167 6.44 1.02 -6.59
C LEU A 167 6.72 -0.10 -7.61
N SER A 168 7.10 -1.30 -7.16
CA SER A 168 7.26 -2.45 -8.04
C SER A 168 5.94 -2.81 -8.72
N THR A 169 4.84 -2.91 -7.96
CA THR A 169 3.50 -3.17 -8.51
C THR A 169 3.10 -2.10 -9.52
N PHE A 170 3.33 -0.82 -9.20
CA PHE A 170 3.04 0.27 -10.12
C PHE A 170 3.89 0.20 -11.40
N GLN A 171 5.18 -0.14 -11.30
CA GLN A 171 6.03 -0.36 -12.47
C GLN A 171 5.53 -1.54 -13.34
N THR A 172 4.99 -2.60 -12.74
CA THR A 172 4.33 -3.69 -13.46
C THR A 172 3.10 -3.19 -14.21
N VAL A 173 2.24 -2.39 -13.56
CA VAL A 173 1.09 -1.74 -14.23
C VAL A 173 1.53 -0.91 -15.43
N LEU A 174 2.58 -0.08 -15.28
CA LEU A 174 3.13 0.73 -16.37
C LEU A 174 3.69 -0.15 -17.51
N SER A 175 4.25 -1.31 -17.18
CA SER A 175 4.71 -2.28 -18.18
C SER A 175 3.54 -2.87 -18.97
N GLU A 176 2.45 -3.22 -18.29
CA GLU A 176 1.25 -3.73 -18.95
C GLU A 176 0.55 -2.66 -19.81
N MET A 177 0.60 -1.39 -19.40
CA MET A 177 0.19 -0.27 -20.25
C MET A 177 0.99 -0.21 -21.55
N LEU A 178 2.32 -0.34 -21.48
CA LEU A 178 3.18 -0.34 -22.68
C LEU A 178 2.87 -1.54 -23.58
N ASN A 179 2.76 -2.74 -23.01
CA ASN A 179 2.39 -3.95 -23.73
C ASN A 179 1.09 -3.79 -24.51
N TYR A 180 0.07 -3.15 -23.91
CA TYR A 180 -1.20 -2.86 -24.58
C TYR A 180 -1.06 -1.86 -25.72
N LEU A 181 -0.34 -0.76 -25.49
CA LEU A 181 -0.12 0.29 -26.49
C LEU A 181 0.68 -0.24 -27.70
N ASP A 182 1.64 -1.13 -27.48
CA ASP A 182 2.42 -1.77 -28.54
C ASP A 182 1.54 -2.67 -29.42
N LYS A 183 0.68 -3.51 -28.82
CA LYS A 183 -0.28 -4.35 -29.57
C LYS A 183 -1.24 -3.53 -30.43
N THR A 184 -1.74 -2.42 -29.89
CA THR A 184 -2.70 -1.54 -30.58
C THR A 184 -2.03 -0.73 -31.70
N SER A 185 -0.73 -0.42 -31.57
CA SER A 185 0.04 0.27 -32.61
C SER A 185 0.28 -0.62 -33.84
N SER A 186 0.48 -1.91 -33.62
CA SER A 186 0.80 -2.90 -34.67
C SER A 186 -0.44 -3.46 -35.39
N GLY A 187 -1.65 -3.21 -34.87
CA GLY A 187 -2.91 -3.73 -35.42
C GLY A 187 -3.47 -3.02 -36.66
N LYS A 188 -2.67 -2.22 -37.38
CA LYS A 188 -3.10 -1.47 -38.58
C LYS A 188 -2.65 -2.07 -39.93
N THR A 189 -2.33 -3.36 -39.98
CA THR A 189 -2.13 -4.11 -41.24
C THR A 189 -3.06 -5.31 -41.36
N SER A 190 -4.36 -5.09 -41.17
CA SER A 190 -5.39 -5.99 -41.68
C SER A 190 -6.42 -5.12 -42.40
N GLY A 191 -6.44 -5.24 -43.73
CA GLY A 191 -7.22 -4.38 -44.62
C GLY A 191 -8.74 -4.49 -44.43
N PRO A 192 -9.51 -3.57 -45.05
CA PRO A 192 -10.96 -3.61 -45.02
C PRO A 192 -11.45 -4.73 -45.92
N ASN A 193 -12.23 -5.67 -45.39
CA ASN A 193 -13.10 -6.49 -46.23
C ASN A 193 -14.55 -6.14 -45.89
N ASP A 194 -15.08 -5.29 -46.75
CA ASP A 194 -16.49 -5.00 -46.90
C ASP A 194 -17.11 -6.19 -47.65
N GLN A 195 -18.18 -6.79 -47.12
CA GLN A 195 -19.18 -7.44 -47.95
C GLN A 195 -20.57 -7.34 -47.32
N GLN A 196 -21.37 -6.58 -48.06
CA GLN A 196 -22.75 -6.20 -47.87
C GLN A 196 -23.74 -7.33 -48.24
N ILE A 197 -24.90 -7.32 -47.58
CA ILE A 197 -26.26 -7.65 -48.08
C ILE A 197 -26.65 -9.14 -48.26
N ASN A 198 -27.63 -9.57 -47.46
CA ASN A 198 -28.91 -9.98 -48.07
C ASN A 198 -30.13 -9.75 -47.15
N ASN A 199 -31.11 -9.04 -47.71
CA ASN A 199 -32.44 -8.79 -47.17
C ASN A 199 -33.31 -10.04 -47.34
N SER A 200 -34.12 -10.39 -46.33
CA SER A 200 -35.38 -11.12 -46.50
C SER A 200 -36.29 -10.81 -45.32
N SER A 201 -37.29 -9.98 -45.60
CA SER A 201 -38.41 -9.58 -44.74
C SER A 201 -39.47 -10.67 -44.65
N ASP A 202 -40.04 -10.92 -43.45
CA ASP A 202 -41.50 -10.97 -43.31
C ASP A 202 -42.01 -10.82 -41.85
N LYS A 203 -43.04 -9.96 -41.74
CA LYS A 203 -44.11 -9.74 -40.73
C LYS A 203 -43.86 -9.85 -39.22
N THR A 204 -43.94 -8.76 -38.45
CA THR A 204 -45.15 -8.06 -37.92
C THR A 204 -45.92 -8.85 -36.85
N GLN A 205 -45.90 -8.37 -35.59
CA GLN A 205 -47.10 -7.94 -34.87
C GLN A 205 -46.77 -7.12 -33.61
N LEU A 206 -47.31 -5.89 -33.59
CA LEU A 206 -47.33 -4.92 -32.50
C LEU A 206 -48.32 -5.32 -31.39
N ARG A 207 -48.08 -4.84 -30.16
CA ARG A 207 -48.94 -3.89 -29.40
C ARG A 207 -48.36 -3.71 -27.97
N LYS A 208 -47.78 -2.55 -27.64
CA LYS A 208 -48.37 -1.28 -27.14
C LYS A 208 -48.86 -1.35 -25.69
N ALA A 209 -48.16 -0.58 -24.84
CA ALA A 209 -48.52 -0.21 -23.47
C ALA A 209 -49.78 0.65 -23.42
N VAL A 210 -50.54 0.55 -22.32
CA VAL A 210 -51.45 1.60 -21.80
C VAL A 210 -51.51 1.51 -20.26
N GLU A 211 -51.42 2.68 -19.63
CA GLU A 211 -51.58 3.02 -18.21
C GLU A 211 -52.98 2.71 -17.64
N SER A 212 -53.08 2.62 -16.31
CA SER A 212 -54.31 3.01 -15.58
C SER A 212 -53.97 3.43 -14.14
N GLN A 213 -54.15 4.72 -13.85
CA GLN A 213 -54.26 5.30 -12.51
C GLN A 213 -55.68 5.13 -11.92
N ASN A 214 -55.81 5.47 -10.63
CA ASN A 214 -57.01 5.86 -9.85
C ASN A 214 -57.89 4.73 -9.25
N LYS A 215 -58.48 4.81 -8.04
CA LYS A 215 -58.46 5.74 -6.89
C LYS A 215 -59.37 5.14 -5.77
N ASP A 216 -59.11 5.53 -4.51
CA ASP A 216 -60.05 5.79 -3.38
C ASP A 216 -60.92 4.71 -2.67
N GLY A 217 -60.96 4.81 -1.32
CA GLY A 217 -62.03 4.36 -0.40
C GLY A 217 -61.59 3.35 0.69
N LYS A 218 -61.17 3.73 1.91
CA LYS A 218 -61.89 4.16 3.14
C LYS A 218 -62.62 3.03 3.93
N SER A 219 -62.46 3.07 5.27
CA SER A 219 -63.20 2.37 6.37
C SER A 219 -62.75 0.91 6.64
N GLU A 220 -62.68 0.35 7.85
CA GLU A 220 -63.17 0.68 9.20
C GLU A 220 -62.44 -0.20 10.27
N LYS A 221 -62.82 -0.03 11.55
CA LYS A 221 -62.22 -0.48 12.83
C LYS A 221 -62.41 -1.98 13.18
N THR A 222 -61.75 -2.37 14.29
CA THR A 222 -62.05 -3.44 15.28
C THR A 222 -61.67 -4.87 14.84
N GLU A 223 -61.00 -5.71 15.63
CA GLU A 223 -60.76 -5.81 17.09
C GLU A 223 -59.26 -5.86 17.45
#